data_AF-A0A832AY41-F1
#
_entry.id   AF-A0A832AY41-F1
#
_cell.length_a   1.000
_cell.length_b   1.000
_cell.length_c   1.000
_cell.angle_alpha   90.00
_cell.angle_beta   90.00
_cell.angle_gamma   90.00
#
_symmetry.space_group_name_H-M   'P 1'
#
loop_
_entity.id
_entity.type
_entity.pdbx_description
1 polymer ?
#
loop_
_entity_poly.entity_id
_entity_poly.type
_entity_poly.pdbx_seq_one_letter_code
_entity_poly.pdbx_strand_id
1 'polypeptide(L)'
;MDLLSHIFLPLILLVAIGRLRANYIPLAFLAILPDFDKLFLVGILHSVIVTVPIFAAFFYLEKRIKHGYEISLVSSYFFFSHLFLDFLDGFVPLLYPVSKIGVGVVFPAKLLIGKSSVTVEDISPQLVFSELKPSNCYDLFSGFGFASMILFFLIIAFRRRG
;
A
#
# COMPACT_ATOMS: atom_id res chain seq x y z
N MET A 1 -0.70 2.39 7.41
CA MET A 1 -1.95 3.11 7.03
C MET A 1 -3.19 2.27 7.30
N ASP A 2 -4.41 2.81 7.12
CA ASP A 2 -5.67 2.05 7.25
C ASP A 2 -6.05 1.28 5.98
N LEU A 3 -6.99 0.33 6.12
CA LEU A 3 -7.43 -0.57 5.04
C LEU A 3 -7.96 0.16 3.80
N LEU A 4 -8.73 1.25 3.97
CA LEU A 4 -9.27 1.97 2.81
C LEU A 4 -8.18 2.68 2.03
N SER A 5 -7.17 3.23 2.70
CA SER A 5 -6.03 3.87 2.06
C SER A 5 -5.29 2.90 1.13
N HIS A 6 -5.07 1.66 1.57
CA HIS A 6 -4.42 0.61 0.77
C HIS A 6 -5.21 0.22 -0.48
N ILE A 7 -6.55 0.29 -0.45
CA ILE A 7 -7.39 -0.06 -1.59
C ILE A 7 -7.52 1.13 -2.55
N PHE A 8 -7.83 2.32 -2.02
CA PHE A 8 -8.27 3.43 -2.84
C PHE A 8 -7.12 4.26 -3.41
N LEU A 9 -5.97 4.38 -2.75
CA LEU A 9 -4.82 5.10 -3.33
C LEU A 9 -4.32 4.43 -4.62
N PRO A 10 -4.09 3.11 -4.68
CA PRO A 10 -3.68 2.47 -5.92
C PRO A 10 -4.75 2.51 -7.00
N LEU A 11 -6.04 2.47 -6.63
CA LEU A 11 -7.14 2.63 -7.56
C LEU A 11 -7.18 4.05 -8.17
N ILE A 12 -7.01 5.09 -7.36
CA ILE A 12 -6.92 6.49 -7.83
C ILE A 12 -5.78 6.62 -8.84
N LEU A 13 -4.61 6.07 -8.55
CA LEU A 13 -3.47 6.13 -9.45
C LEU A 13 -3.78 5.44 -10.79
N LEU A 14 -4.38 4.25 -10.79
CA LEU A 14 -4.80 3.57 -12.02
C LEU A 14 -5.82 4.38 -12.83
N VAL A 15 -6.75 5.06 -12.17
CA VAL A 15 -7.71 5.94 -12.84
C VAL A 15 -7.00 7.14 -13.47
N ALA A 16 -6.10 7.78 -12.72
CA ALA A 16 -5.38 8.97 -13.13
C ALA A 16 -4.51 8.72 -14.38
N ILE A 17 -3.86 7.55 -14.46
CA ILE A 17 -3.08 7.16 -15.65
C ILE A 17 -3.94 6.55 -16.78
N GLY A 18 -5.26 6.52 -16.62
CA GLY A 18 -6.18 5.98 -17.62
C GLY A 18 -6.09 4.47 -17.85
N ARG A 19 -5.60 3.70 -16.85
CA ARG A 19 -5.41 2.25 -16.94
C ARG A 19 -6.42 1.44 -16.12
N LEU A 20 -7.29 2.07 -15.35
CA LEU A 20 -8.33 1.34 -14.62
C LEU A 20 -9.32 0.68 -15.60
N ARG A 21 -9.42 -0.65 -15.52
CA ARG A 21 -10.47 -1.45 -16.17
C ARG A 21 -11.39 -2.04 -15.10
N ALA A 22 -12.66 -2.25 -15.43
CA ALA A 22 -13.66 -2.74 -14.48
C ALA A 22 -13.29 -4.12 -13.88
N ASN A 23 -12.66 -4.98 -14.69
CA ASN A 23 -12.16 -6.30 -14.28
C ASN A 23 -10.98 -6.25 -13.30
N TYR A 24 -10.33 -5.09 -13.11
CA TYR A 24 -9.24 -4.93 -12.15
C TYR A 24 -9.74 -4.57 -10.74
N ILE A 25 -10.96 -4.07 -10.61
CA ILE A 25 -11.52 -3.65 -9.32
C ILE A 25 -11.52 -4.78 -8.29
N PRO A 26 -11.91 -6.04 -8.63
CA PRO A 26 -11.82 -7.14 -7.68
C PRO A 26 -10.38 -7.47 -7.23
N LEU A 27 -9.37 -7.17 -8.05
CA LEU A 27 -7.97 -7.39 -7.70
C LEU A 27 -7.47 -6.39 -6.66
N ALA A 28 -8.17 -5.27 -6.46
CA ALA A 28 -7.82 -4.29 -5.44
C ALA A 28 -7.86 -4.86 -4.01
N PHE A 29 -8.66 -5.90 -3.77
CA PHE A 29 -8.69 -6.60 -2.48
C PHE A 29 -7.37 -7.32 -2.15
N LEU A 30 -6.52 -7.60 -3.15
CA LEU A 30 -5.18 -8.13 -2.89
C LEU A 30 -4.28 -7.14 -2.16
N ALA A 31 -4.59 -5.84 -2.19
CA ALA A 31 -3.92 -4.85 -1.37
C ALA A 31 -4.20 -5.02 0.13
N ILE A 32 -5.15 -5.85 0.54
CA ILE A 32 -5.42 -6.17 1.95
C ILE A 32 -4.63 -7.42 2.38
N LEU A 33 -4.14 -8.22 1.43
CA LEU A 33 -3.50 -9.50 1.74
C LEU A 33 -2.31 -9.37 2.70
N PRO A 34 -1.41 -8.38 2.59
CA PRO A 34 -0.29 -8.27 3.52
C PRO A 34 -0.72 -8.08 4.98
N ASP A 35 -1.83 -7.39 5.24
CA ASP A 35 -2.32 -7.15 6.61
C ASP A 35 -2.65 -8.44 7.38
N PHE A 36 -2.85 -9.56 6.71
CA PHE A 36 -3.03 -10.87 7.36
C PHE A 36 -1.77 -11.33 8.12
N ASP A 37 -0.60 -10.73 7.90
CA ASP A 37 0.60 -10.93 8.73
C ASP A 37 0.35 -10.62 10.19
N LYS A 38 -0.51 -9.63 10.48
CA LYS A 38 -0.87 -9.24 11.85
C LYS A 38 -1.72 -10.29 12.55
N LEU A 39 -2.40 -11.17 11.80
CA LEU A 39 -3.29 -12.21 12.33
C LEU A 39 -2.59 -13.57 12.49
N PHE A 40 -1.77 -13.98 11.51
CA PHE A 40 -1.29 -15.36 11.44
C PHE A 40 0.20 -15.53 11.14
N LEU A 41 0.85 -14.59 10.43
CA LEU A 41 2.12 -14.83 9.73
C LEU A 41 3.10 -13.66 9.83
N VAL A 42 3.38 -13.18 11.04
CA VAL A 42 4.18 -11.96 11.33
C VAL A 42 5.36 -11.76 10.37
N GLY A 43 5.21 -10.79 9.46
CA GLY A 43 6.24 -10.32 8.53
C GLY A 43 6.45 -11.11 7.23
N ILE A 44 5.71 -12.19 6.98
CA ILE A 44 5.89 -13.03 5.79
C ILE A 44 5.37 -12.35 4.52
N LEU A 45 4.14 -11.83 4.55
CA LEU A 45 3.51 -11.15 3.42
C LEU A 45 4.03 -9.72 3.22
N HIS A 46 4.74 -9.17 4.20
CA HIS A 46 5.49 -7.92 4.06
C HIS A 46 6.95 -8.10 3.63
N SER A 47 7.40 -9.34 3.46
CA SER A 47 8.75 -9.63 3.00
C SER A 47 8.83 -9.66 1.49
N VAL A 48 9.75 -8.87 0.93
CA VAL A 48 10.09 -8.90 -0.50
C VAL A 48 10.79 -10.22 -0.84
N ILE A 49 11.59 -10.77 0.08
CA ILE A 49 12.28 -12.06 -0.11
C ILE A 49 11.27 -13.20 -0.32
N VAL A 50 10.12 -13.14 0.35
CA VAL A 50 9.08 -14.17 0.21
C VAL A 50 8.14 -13.84 -0.95
N THR A 51 7.66 -12.61 -1.03
CA THR A 51 6.57 -12.23 -1.95
C THR A 51 7.02 -12.10 -3.39
N VAL A 52 8.25 -11.63 -3.67
CA VAL A 52 8.76 -11.54 -5.04
C VAL A 52 8.85 -12.91 -5.72
N PRO A 53 9.42 -13.97 -5.10
CA PRO A 53 9.37 -15.31 -5.68
C PRO A 53 7.95 -15.85 -5.92
N ILE A 54 7.00 -15.58 -5.01
CA ILE A 54 5.60 -15.99 -5.17
C ILE A 54 4.99 -15.32 -6.40
N PHE A 55 5.15 -14.00 -6.54
CA PHE A 55 4.65 -13.29 -7.71
C PHE A 55 5.38 -13.73 -8.98
N ALA A 56 6.69 -13.96 -8.95
CA ALA A 56 7.45 -14.49 -10.08
C ALA A 56 6.89 -15.86 -10.54
N ALA A 57 6.51 -16.73 -9.61
CA ALA A 57 5.84 -17.98 -9.91
C ALA A 57 4.46 -17.74 -10.57
N PHE A 58 3.66 -16.79 -10.07
CA PHE A 58 2.40 -16.41 -10.72
C PHE A 58 2.59 -15.87 -12.13
N PHE A 59 3.58 -15.00 -12.36
CA PHE A 59 3.94 -14.51 -13.69
C PHE A 59 4.32 -15.68 -14.62
N TYR A 60 5.10 -16.64 -14.13
CA TYR A 60 5.47 -17.83 -14.91
C TYR A 60 4.26 -18.70 -15.25
N LEU A 61 3.36 -18.94 -14.29
CA LEU A 61 2.15 -19.74 -14.47
C LEU A 61 1.17 -19.08 -15.43
N GLU A 62 0.92 -17.77 -15.30
CA GLU A 62 0.03 -17.04 -16.20
C GLU A 62 0.55 -17.08 -17.64
N LYS A 63 1.87 -16.91 -17.83
CA LYS A 63 2.51 -17.04 -19.14
C LYS A 63 2.27 -18.40 -19.78
N ARG A 64 2.31 -19.47 -18.98
CA ARG A 64 2.11 -20.85 -19.45
C ARG A 64 0.66 -21.17 -19.79
N ILE A 65 -0.30 -20.61 -19.05
CA ILE A 65 -1.72 -20.96 -19.18
C ILE A 65 -2.46 -20.03 -20.16
N LYS A 66 -2.21 -18.71 -20.07
CA LYS A 66 -2.96 -17.68 -20.79
C LYS A 66 -2.14 -16.90 -21.82
N HIS A 67 -0.84 -17.20 -21.96
CA HIS A 67 0.10 -16.47 -22.83
C HIS A 67 0.14 -14.95 -22.57
N GLY A 68 -0.15 -14.52 -21.35
CA GLY A 68 -0.15 -13.11 -20.93
C GLY A 68 0.41 -12.92 -19.52
N TYR A 69 0.39 -11.67 -19.05
CA TYR A 69 0.87 -11.27 -17.71
C TYR A 69 -0.04 -10.25 -17.03
N GLU A 70 -1.21 -9.98 -17.62
CA GLU A 70 -2.06 -8.87 -17.20
C GLU A 70 -2.56 -9.05 -15.76
N ILE A 71 -2.99 -10.27 -15.41
CA ILE A 71 -3.53 -10.55 -14.09
C ILE A 71 -2.43 -10.51 -13.02
N SER A 72 -1.27 -11.11 -13.29
CA SER A 72 -0.13 -11.11 -12.37
C SER A 72 0.43 -9.70 -12.18
N LEU A 73 0.46 -8.89 -13.24
CA LEU A 73 0.91 -7.49 -13.17
C LEU A 73 -0.04 -6.64 -12.34
N VAL A 74 -1.35 -6.72 -12.57
CA VAL A 74 -2.31 -5.94 -11.79
C VAL A 74 -2.39 -6.44 -10.35
N SER A 75 -2.32 -7.76 -10.12
CA SER A 75 -2.27 -8.35 -8.78
C SER A 75 -1.03 -7.91 -8.00
N SER A 76 0.14 -7.98 -8.63
CA SER A 76 1.41 -7.53 -8.01
C SER A 76 1.39 -6.03 -7.76
N TYR A 77 0.82 -5.23 -8.67
CA TYR A 77 0.63 -3.80 -8.46
C TYR A 77 -0.14 -3.50 -7.17
N PHE A 78 -1.30 -4.12 -6.95
CA PHE A 78 -2.08 -3.88 -5.73
C PHE A 78 -1.35 -4.37 -4.47
N PHE A 79 -0.76 -5.55 -4.54
CA PHE A 79 -0.02 -6.12 -3.42
C PHE A 79 1.21 -5.28 -3.04
N PHE A 80 2.08 -4.94 -3.99
CA PHE A 80 3.29 -4.16 -3.72
C PHE A 80 2.99 -2.69 -3.45
N SER A 81 1.86 -2.15 -3.92
CA SER A 81 1.41 -0.82 -3.49
C SER A 81 1.15 -0.79 -1.99
N HIS A 82 0.60 -1.86 -1.39
CA HIS A 82 0.46 -1.94 0.07
C HIS A 82 1.81 -1.84 0.77
N LEU A 83 2.77 -2.70 0.40
CA LEU A 83 4.12 -2.68 1.01
C LEU A 83 4.81 -1.33 0.83
N PHE A 84 4.62 -0.69 -0.32
CA PHE A 84 5.17 0.64 -0.60
C PHE A 84 4.52 1.72 0.27
N LEU A 85 3.20 1.69 0.45
CA LEU A 85 2.48 2.64 1.29
C LEU A 85 2.86 2.49 2.76
N ASP A 86 2.94 1.26 3.28
CA ASP A 86 3.40 1.02 4.65
C ASP A 86 4.89 1.36 4.84
N PHE A 87 5.72 1.25 3.79
CA PHE A 87 7.11 1.74 3.82
C PHE A 87 7.18 3.27 3.97
N LEU A 88 6.18 4.01 3.48
CA LEU A 88 6.10 5.47 3.59
C LEU A 88 5.38 5.96 4.87
N ASP A 89 4.74 5.06 5.61
CA ASP A 89 3.94 5.37 6.80
C ASP A 89 4.49 4.67 8.07
N GLY A 90 5.76 4.30 8.06
CA GLY A 90 6.37 3.60 9.18
C GLY A 90 7.55 2.73 8.77
N PHE A 91 7.46 1.42 9.05
CA PHE A 91 8.51 0.45 8.74
C PHE A 91 7.90 -0.87 8.28
N VAL A 92 8.60 -1.55 7.36
CA VAL A 92 8.18 -2.83 6.78
C VAL A 92 9.34 -3.83 6.86
N PRO A 93 9.11 -5.10 7.28
CA PRO A 93 10.15 -6.15 7.35
C PRO A 93 10.51 -6.73 5.97
N LEU A 94 11.05 -5.89 5.08
CA LEU A 94 11.33 -6.24 3.68
C LEU A 94 12.22 -7.48 3.52
N LEU A 95 13.13 -7.72 4.48
CA LEU A 95 14.12 -8.79 4.45
C LEU A 95 13.78 -9.99 5.35
N TYR A 96 12.55 -10.09 5.87
CA TYR A 96 12.16 -11.25 6.68
C TYR A 96 12.15 -12.55 5.83
N PRO A 97 12.53 -13.73 6.34
CA PRO A 97 13.00 -14.03 7.70
C PRO A 97 14.52 -13.83 7.89
N VAL A 98 15.25 -13.36 6.87
CA VAL A 98 16.72 -13.16 6.95
C VAL A 98 17.06 -12.09 7.99
N SER A 99 16.24 -11.05 8.10
CA SER A 99 16.33 -10.03 9.15
C SER A 99 14.96 -9.74 9.77
N LYS A 100 14.94 -9.52 11.08
CA LYS A 100 13.76 -9.06 11.83
C LYS A 100 13.66 -7.53 11.90
N ILE A 101 14.59 -6.82 11.28
CA ILE A 101 14.61 -5.35 11.25
C ILE A 101 13.70 -4.91 10.10
N GLY A 102 12.66 -4.15 10.43
CA GLY A 102 11.87 -3.39 9.49
C GLY A 102 12.55 -2.08 9.14
N VAL A 103 12.37 -1.65 7.89
CA VAL A 103 12.89 -0.40 7.35
C VAL A 103 11.73 0.40 6.77
N GLY A 104 11.73 1.70 6.97
CA GLY A 104 10.83 2.58 6.25
C GLY A 104 11.20 4.05 6.40
N VAL A 105 10.29 4.89 5.96
CA VAL A 105 10.44 6.34 5.92
C VAL A 105 9.32 6.96 6.73
N VAL A 106 9.65 7.91 7.58
CA VAL A 106 8.70 8.74 8.30
C VAL A 106 8.83 10.18 7.84
N PHE A 107 7.70 10.86 7.75
CA PHE A 107 7.60 12.29 7.43
C PHE A 107 7.19 13.05 8.70
N PRO A 108 8.15 13.50 9.53
CA PRO A 108 7.84 14.10 10.83
C PRO A 108 7.34 15.55 10.75
N ALA A 109 6.96 16.02 9.56
CA ALA A 109 6.60 17.40 9.29
C ALA A 109 5.49 17.88 10.24
N LYS A 110 5.75 18.99 10.94
CA LYS A 110 4.81 19.60 11.89
C LYS A 110 4.42 20.97 11.43
N LEU A 111 3.12 21.25 11.49
CA LEU A 111 2.58 22.60 11.32
C LEU A 111 2.41 23.22 12.70
N LEU A 112 3.18 24.27 13.00
CA LEU A 112 3.06 25.03 14.24
C LEU A 112 2.24 26.29 13.95
N ILE A 113 1.04 26.35 14.52
CA ILE A 113 0.14 27.51 14.40
C ILE A 113 0.34 28.39 15.64
N GLY A 114 1.11 29.46 15.48
CA GLY A 114 1.28 30.50 16.49
C GLY A 114 0.20 31.58 16.40
N LYS A 115 0.18 32.50 17.38
CA LYS A 115 -0.80 33.61 17.44
C LYS A 115 -0.72 34.57 16.23
N SER A 116 0.43 34.67 15.57
CA SER A 116 0.69 35.61 14.47
C SER A 116 1.49 35.03 13.30
N SER A 117 1.85 33.75 13.34
CA SER A 117 2.63 33.10 12.31
C SER A 117 2.32 31.61 12.22
N VAL A 118 2.44 31.07 11.01
CA VAL A 118 2.39 29.63 10.73
C VAL A 118 3.78 29.21 10.30
N THR A 119 4.40 28.29 11.04
CA THR A 119 5.71 27.72 10.69
C THR A 119 5.59 26.23 10.45
N VAL A 120 6.46 25.71 9.57
CA VAL A 120 6.56 24.28 9.28
C VAL A 120 7.94 23.82 9.72
N GLU A 121 8.01 22.81 10.58
CA GLU A 121 9.24 22.19 11.05
C GLU A 121 9.32 20.73 10.58
N ASP A 122 10.51 20.13 10.66
CA ASP A 122 10.73 18.69 10.45
C ASP A 122 10.29 18.17 9.06
N ILE A 123 10.45 18.98 8.01
CA ILE A 123 9.98 18.67 6.63
C ILE A 123 10.72 17.47 6.01
N SER A 124 11.97 17.24 6.41
CA SER A 124 12.82 16.22 5.80
C SER A 124 12.39 14.81 6.17
N PRO A 125 12.24 13.89 5.19
CA PRO A 125 11.96 12.49 5.47
C PRO A 125 13.12 11.85 6.24
N GLN A 126 12.79 10.97 7.18
CA GLN A 126 13.75 10.25 8.01
C GLN A 126 13.63 8.75 7.78
N LEU A 127 14.76 8.07 7.60
CA LEU A 127 14.81 6.62 7.60
C LEU A 127 14.67 6.11 9.03
N VAL A 128 13.76 5.17 9.23
CA VAL A 128 13.52 4.52 10.52
C VAL A 128 13.79 3.03 10.43
N PHE A 129 14.35 2.50 11.50
CA PHE A 129 14.63 1.09 11.68
C PHE A 129 13.96 0.62 12.96
N SER A 130 13.15 -0.44 12.89
CA SER A 130 12.50 -0.99 14.07
C SER A 130 12.48 -2.50 14.00
N GLU A 131 12.67 -3.15 15.13
CA GLU A 131 12.46 -4.59 15.23
C GLU A 131 10.98 -4.92 15.06
N LEU A 132 10.72 -6.03 14.36
CA LEU A 132 9.38 -6.52 14.15
C LEU A 132 8.79 -7.01 15.48
N LYS A 133 7.72 -6.37 15.93
CA LYS A 133 6.96 -6.74 17.11
C LYS A 133 5.51 -7.05 16.71
N PRO A 134 4.88 -8.07 17.32
CA PRO A 134 3.44 -8.28 17.15
C PRO A 134 2.69 -7.02 17.59
N SER A 135 1.87 -6.46 16.72
CA SER A 135 0.96 -5.37 17.06
C SER A 135 -0.42 -5.94 17.38
N ASN A 136 -1.00 -5.50 18.50
CA ASN A 136 -2.36 -5.87 18.91
C ASN A 136 -3.41 -4.85 18.43
N CYS A 137 -3.01 -3.82 17.66
CA CYS A 137 -3.89 -2.74 17.26
C CYS A 137 -3.96 -2.64 15.72
N TYR A 138 -5.18 -2.47 15.21
CA TYR A 138 -5.48 -2.39 13.79
C TYR A 138 -6.46 -1.25 13.53
N ASP A 139 -6.01 -0.24 12.79
CA ASP A 139 -6.88 0.82 12.31
C ASP A 139 -7.58 0.35 11.04
N LEU A 140 -8.82 -0.13 11.18
CA LEU A 140 -9.65 -0.54 10.05
C LEU A 140 -9.97 0.66 9.14
N PHE A 141 -10.19 1.82 9.74
CA PHE A 141 -10.65 3.01 9.04
C PHE A 141 -10.00 4.25 9.61
N SER A 142 -9.57 5.15 8.74
CA SER A 142 -9.13 6.49 9.11
C SER A 142 -9.89 7.55 8.31
N GLY A 143 -9.88 8.79 8.79
CA GLY A 143 -10.42 9.93 8.03
C GLY A 143 -9.76 10.09 6.66
N PHE A 144 -8.45 9.77 6.57
CA PHE A 144 -7.70 9.82 5.31
C PHE A 144 -8.13 8.69 4.34
N GLY A 145 -8.37 7.49 4.86
CA GLY A 145 -8.90 6.38 4.06
C GLY A 145 -10.29 6.67 3.50
N PHE A 146 -11.19 7.23 4.32
CA PHE A 146 -12.50 7.69 3.85
C PHE A 146 -12.39 8.81 2.80
N ALA A 147 -11.50 9.80 3.01
CA ALA A 147 -11.27 10.86 2.05
C ALA A 147 -10.78 10.31 0.70
N SER A 148 -9.85 9.35 0.73
CA SER A 148 -9.35 8.65 -0.46
C SER A 148 -10.47 7.91 -1.19
N MET A 149 -11.33 7.19 -0.47
CA MET A 149 -12.49 6.52 -1.03
C MET A 149 -13.46 7.50 -1.73
N ILE A 150 -13.81 8.60 -1.04
CA ILE A 150 -14.71 9.63 -1.60
C ILE A 150 -14.10 10.23 -2.86
N LEU A 151 -12.81 10.58 -2.82
CA LEU A 151 -12.09 11.13 -3.96
C LEU A 151 -12.14 10.20 -5.17
N PHE A 152 -11.88 8.90 -4.96
CA PHE A 152 -11.98 7.90 -6.03
C PHE A 152 -13.38 7.91 -6.68
N PHE A 153 -14.45 7.87 -5.87
CA PHE A 153 -15.80 7.87 -6.41
C PHE A 153 -16.17 9.18 -7.12
N LEU A 154 -15.68 10.32 -6.64
CA LEU A 154 -15.85 11.61 -7.32
C LEU A 154 -15.19 11.58 -8.70
N ILE A 155 -13.93 11.13 -8.80
CA ILE A 155 -13.22 11.03 -10.08
C ILE A 155 -14.01 10.16 -11.06
N ILE A 156 -14.51 9.01 -10.62
CA ILE A 156 -15.33 8.11 -11.45
C ILE A 156 -16.64 8.77 -11.88
N ALA A 157 -17.33 9.48 -10.97
CA ALA A 157 -18.59 10.14 -11.25
C ALA A 157 -18.45 11.26 -12.28
N PHE A 158 -17.39 12.08 -12.18
CA PHE A 158 -17.13 13.16 -13.13
C PHE A 158 -16.69 12.64 -14.49
N ARG A 159 -15.89 11.57 -14.54
CA ARG A 159 -15.42 10.97 -15.80
C ARG A 159 -16.54 10.35 -16.64
N ARG A 160 -17.66 9.96 -16.04
CA ARG A 160 -18.83 9.43 -16.77
C ARG A 160 -19.70 10.51 -17.42
N ARG A 161 -19.46 11.80 -17.11
CA ARG A 161 -20.27 12.93 -17.58
C ARG A 161 -19.65 13.71 -18.74
N GLY A 162 -18.40 13.43 -19.10
CA GLY A 162 -17.70 14.00 -20.26
C GLY A 162 -17.39 12.91 -21.26
#